data_AF-A0A1V8MB88-F1
#
_entry.id   AF-A0A1V8MB88-F1
#
_cell.length_a   1.000
_cell.length_b   1.000
_cell.length_c   1.000
_cell.angle_alpha   90.00
_cell.angle_beta   90.00
_cell.angle_gamma   90.00
#
_symmetry.space_group_name_H-M   'P 1'
#
loop_
_entity.id
_entity.type
_entity.pdbx_description
1 polymer ?
#
loop_
_entity_poly.entity_id
_entity_poly.type
_entity_poly.pdbx_seq_one_letter_code
_entity_poly.pdbx_strand_id
1 'polypeptide(L)' 'MAANTTRVTLLIDPDKKRAFEQICANQDMTSSQVIRRLIREYIEQHATVLDKRRVVE' A
#
# COMPACT_ATOMS: atom_id res chain seq x y z
N MET A 1 -21.38 -5.38 -3.89
CA MET A 1 -20.22 -4.71 -4.52
C MET A 1 -19.08 -5.70 -4.55
N ALA A 2 -18.85 -6.35 -5.70
CA ALA A 2 -17.66 -7.19 -5.85
C ALA A 2 -16.45 -6.25 -5.77
N ALA A 3 -15.77 -6.24 -4.64
CA ALA A 3 -14.63 -5.38 -4.43
C ALA A 3 -13.50 -5.91 -5.33
N ASN A 4 -12.93 -5.06 -6.19
CA ASN A 4 -11.76 -5.35 -7.04
C ASN A 4 -10.48 -5.58 -6.21
N THR A 5 -10.57 -6.31 -5.09
CA THR A 5 -9.49 -6.52 -4.15
C THR A 5 -8.78 -7.82 -4.48
N THR A 6 -7.52 -7.71 -4.93
CA THR A 6 -6.60 -8.86 -5.03
C THR A 6 -5.66 -8.88 -3.81
N ARG A 7 -5.29 -10.07 -3.34
CA ARG A 7 -4.36 -10.25 -2.21
C ARG A 7 -2.92 -10.09 -2.70
N VAL A 8 -2.13 -9.31 -1.95
CA VAL A 8 -0.68 -9.19 -2.14
C VAL A 8 0.00 -9.89 -0.96
N THR A 9 0.91 -10.83 -1.24
CA THR A 9 1.74 -11.53 -0.24
C THR A 9 3.18 -11.12 -0.44
N LEU A 10 3.83 -10.67 0.63
CA LEU A 10 5.21 -10.19 0.63
C LEU A 10 5.94 -10.69 1.87
N LEU A 11 7.21 -11.03 1.70
CA LEU A 11 8.10 -11.39 2.81
C LEU A 11 8.85 -10.13 3.24
N ILE A 12 8.90 -9.92 4.56
CA ILE A 12 9.64 -8.83 5.18
C ILE A 12 10.31 -9.38 6.43
N ASP A 13 11.47 -8.83 6.75
CA ASP A 13 12.16 -9.09 8.01
C ASP A 13 11.22 -8.83 9.22
N PRO A 14 11.22 -9.72 10.24
CA PRO A 14 10.30 -9.61 11.37
C PRO A 14 10.48 -8.35 12.20
N ASP A 15 11.71 -7.86 12.36
CA ASP A 15 11.99 -6.65 13.14
C ASP A 15 11.54 -5.40 12.39
N LYS A 16 11.74 -5.36 11.07
CA LYS A 16 11.19 -4.30 10.21
C LYS A 16 9.68 -4.27 10.23
N LYS A 17 9.02 -5.44 10.20
CA LYS A 17 7.56 -5.54 10.31
C LYS A 17 7.05 -4.94 11.61
N ARG A 18 7.66 -5.29 12.75
CA ARG A 18 7.29 -4.77 14.07
C ARG A 18 7.46 -3.26 14.15
N ALA A 19 8.60 -2.74 13.71
CA ALA A 19 8.85 -1.30 13.68
C ALA A 19 7.82 -0.57 12.79
N PHE A 20 7.52 -1.10 11.61
CA PHE A 20 6.51 -0.53 10.72
C PHE A 20 5.12 -0.52 11.36
N GLU A 21 4.70 -1.63 11.98
CA GLU A 21 3.41 -1.74 12.67
C GLU A 21 3.29 -0.74 13.84
N GLN A 22 4.36 -0.53 14.62
CA GLN A 22 4.40 0.46 15.69
C GLN A 22 4.27 1.89 15.16
N ILE A 23 4.99 2.22 14.09
CA ILE A 23 4.90 3.56 13.46
C ILE A 23 3.47 3.81 12.94
N CYS A 24 2.84 2.81 12.32
CA CYS A 24 1.47 2.92 11.83
C CYS A 24 0.48 3.12 13.00
N ALA A 25 0.62 2.34 14.07
CA ALA A 25 -0.25 2.41 15.24
C ALA A 25 -0.17 3.78 15.95
N ASN A 26 1.03 4.37 16.02
CA ASN A 26 1.23 5.71 16.58
C ASN A 26 0.54 6.82 15.77
N GLN A 27 0.12 6.53 14.54
CA GLN A 27 -0.56 7.47 13.63
C GLN A 27 -2.04 7.09 13.43
N ASP A 28 -2.59 6.19 14.26
CA ASP A 28 -3.95 5.66 14.12
C ASP A 28 -4.23 5.02 12.75
N MET A 29 -3.19 4.45 12.12
CA MET A 29 -3.27 3.80 10.81
C MET A 29 -2.96 2.30 10.91
N THR A 30 -3.55 1.51 10.01
CA THR A 30 -3.16 0.11 9.82
C THR A 30 -2.03 0.01 8.78
N SER A 31 -1.14 -0.97 8.96
CA SER A 31 -0.08 -1.29 7.99
C SER A 31 -0.61 -1.45 6.57
N SER A 32 -1.81 -2.01 6.42
CA SER A 32 -2.44 -2.22 5.11
C SER A 32 -2.89 -0.91 4.45
N GLN A 33 -3.29 0.11 5.22
CA GLN A 33 -3.64 1.43 4.68
C GLN A 33 -2.38 2.15 4.19
N VAL A 34 -1.30 2.10 4.99
CA VAL A 34 -0.03 2.72 4.64
C VAL A 34 0.59 2.04 3.41
N ILE A 35 0.65 0.71 3.36
CA ILE A 35 1.18 -0.03 2.20
C ILE A 35 0.40 0.31 0.92
N ARG A 36 -0.94 0.36 0.98
CA ARG A 36 -1.75 0.73 -0.21
C ARG A 36 -1.46 2.14 -0.69
N ARG A 37 -1.26 3.08 0.24
CA ARG A 37 -0.86 4.45 -0.08
C ARG A 37 0.52 4.48 -0.75
N LEU A 38 1.50 3.79 -0.19
CA LEU A 38 2.85 3.68 -0.76
C LEU A 38 2.83 3.07 -2.17
N ILE A 39 2.05 2.01 -2.39
CA ILE A 39 1.88 1.40 -3.73
C ILE A 39 1.30 2.43 -4.71
N ARG A 40 0.26 3.16 -4.30
CA ARG A 40 -0.37 4.18 -5.15
C ARG A 40 0.60 5.30 -5.50
N GLU A 41 1.27 5.87 -4.50
CA GLU A 41 2.25 6.94 -4.69
C GLU A 41 3.42 6.48 -5.58
N TYR A 42 3.90 5.25 -5.40
CA TYR A 42 4.95 4.68 -6.24
C TYR A 42 4.50 4.52 -7.70
N ILE A 43 3.29 4.01 -7.93
CA ILE A 43 2.72 3.94 -9.29
C ILE A 43 2.58 5.34 -9.88
N GLU A 44 2.04 6.31 -9.14
CA GLU A 44 1.86 7.68 -9.62
C GLU A 44 3.19 8.37 -9.97
N GLN A 45 4.24 8.13 -9.19
CA GLN A 45 5.57 8.69 -9.42
C GLN A 45 6.29 8.07 -10.63
N HIS A 46 6.06 6.78 -10.90
CA HIS A 46 6.79 6.03 -11.94
C HIS A 46 5.97 5.71 -13.19
N ALA A 47 4.65 5.90 -13.17
CA ALA A 47 3.80 5.68 -14.34
C ALA A 47 4.04 6.78 -15.38
N THR A 48 4.76 6.43 -16.44
CA THR A 48 4.91 7.27 -17.63
C THR A 48 3.60 7.28 -18.43
N VAL A 49 2.68 8.19 -18.08
CA VAL A 49 1.52 8.66 -18.87
C VAL A 49 0.45 7.62 -19.23
N LEU A 50 0.70 6.32 -19.11
CA LEU A 50 -0.27 5.28 -19.42
C LEU A 50 -1.20 5.06 -18.22
N ASP A 51 -2.45 5.43 -18.41
CA ASP A 51 -3.61 4.90 -17.68
C ASP A 51 -3.93 5.48 -16.29
N LYS A 52 -4.00 6.83 -16.18
CA LYS A 52 -4.64 7.50 -15.02
C LYS A 52 -6.13 7.13 -14.83
N ARG A 53 -6.75 6.37 -15.75
CA ARG A 53 -8.18 6.04 -15.72
C ARG A 53 -8.51 4.71 -15.02
N ARG A 54 -7.56 3.80 -14.79
CA ARG A 54 -7.83 2.48 -14.15
C ARG A 54 -7.31 2.30 -12.73
N VAL A 55 -6.41 3.15 -12.23
CA VAL A 55 -5.76 2.94 -10.91
C VAL A 55 -6.59 3.47 -9.72
N VAL A 56 -7.75 4.10 -10.00
CA VAL A 56 -8.61 4.78 -9.03
C VAL A 56 -10.04 4.23 -8.91
N GLU A 57 -10.31 3.02 -9.43
CA GLU A 57 -11.54 2.27 -9.10
C GLU A 57 -11.28 1.08 -8.17
#